data_AF-A0A935R9P9-F1
#
_entry.id   AF-A0A935R9P9-F1
#
_cell.length_a   1.000
_cell.length_b   1.000
_cell.length_c   1.000
_cell.angle_alpha   90.00
_cell.angle_beta   90.00
_cell.angle_gamma   90.00
#
_symmetry.space_group_name_H-M   'P 1'
#
loop_
_entity.id
_entity.type
_entity.pdbx_description
1 polymer ?
#
loop_
_entity_poly.entity_id
_entity_poly.type
_entity_poly.pdbx_seq_one_letter_code
_entity_poly.pdbx_strand_id
1 'polypeptide(L)'
;MARPITDWRKPANYPKAGARLSLNRWAWEFLRRNTGYQAAWESYRDTVAAILADNEGDESRIEDDPRFGHYEPERLDGEDEAEWGARVKRGTRTPIDGWIAREWGLKFSLPLPNPFDPADPFFISFSTSPGVRMPAHWDTAGISVLQPESVFLIDFRKPIDGQIDALRHYAIGHQKFLSDLGIIEAPEKINERRNDWPVYLRLLDAELAGVTERADLAAAIYPNDLNEYPDFPVSHRINKAQGRARQLRDGGYLWIAAIRPKRRKNSGA
;
A
#
# COMPACT_ATOMS: atom_id res chain seq x y z
N MET A 1 -8.39 9.84 -18.10
CA MET A 1 -7.44 10.63 -17.28
C MET A 1 -7.79 10.37 -15.82
N ALA A 2 -6.78 10.12 -14.97
CA ALA A 2 -7.00 9.93 -13.55
C ALA A 2 -7.54 11.22 -12.91
N ARG A 3 -8.41 11.10 -11.89
CA ARG A 3 -9.05 12.26 -11.26
C ARG A 3 -8.18 12.78 -10.12
N PRO A 4 -7.77 14.07 -10.10
CA PRO A 4 -7.08 14.63 -8.94
C PRO A 4 -8.03 14.61 -7.74
N ILE A 5 -7.53 14.13 -6.61
CA ILE A 5 -8.33 13.97 -5.38
C ILE A 5 -8.60 15.34 -4.73
N THR A 6 -7.63 16.25 -4.85
CA THR A 6 -7.62 17.54 -4.18
C THR A 6 -6.97 18.61 -5.06
N ASP A 7 -7.40 19.86 -4.92
CA ASP A 7 -6.71 21.01 -5.52
C ASP A 7 -5.31 21.20 -4.89
N TRP A 8 -4.28 20.77 -5.64
CA TRP A 8 -2.87 20.80 -5.24
C TRP A 8 -2.31 22.20 -4.99
N ARG A 9 -2.96 23.24 -5.52
CA ARG A 9 -2.55 24.64 -5.31
C ARG A 9 -2.90 25.13 -3.91
N LYS A 10 -3.87 24.50 -3.23
CA LYS A 10 -4.35 24.90 -1.91
C LYS A 10 -3.72 24.05 -0.81
N PRO A 11 -2.64 24.52 -0.14
CA PRO A 11 -1.97 23.74 0.91
C PRO A 11 -2.90 23.41 2.10
N ALA A 12 -3.95 24.21 2.32
CA ALA A 12 -4.94 23.98 3.38
C ALA A 12 -5.76 22.69 3.20
N ASN A 13 -5.84 22.15 1.98
CA ASN A 13 -6.55 20.91 1.71
C ASN A 13 -5.73 19.66 2.07
N TYR A 14 -4.49 19.83 2.52
CA TYR A 14 -3.58 18.75 2.87
C TYR A 14 -3.36 18.72 4.38
N PRO A 15 -3.07 17.55 4.95
CA PRO A 15 -2.69 17.48 6.35
C PRO A 15 -1.49 18.38 6.63
N LYS A 16 -1.51 19.13 7.72
CA LYS A 16 -0.40 20.01 8.08
C LYS A 16 0.85 19.19 8.40
N ALA A 17 2.02 19.73 8.09
CA ALA A 17 3.29 19.17 8.57
C ALA A 17 3.25 19.05 10.11
N GLY A 18 3.58 17.88 10.64
CA GLY A 18 3.50 17.61 12.08
C GLY A 18 2.08 17.44 12.64
N ALA A 19 1.04 17.41 11.80
CA ALA A 19 -0.29 17.02 12.24
C ALA A 19 -0.26 15.63 12.90
N ARG A 20 -1.11 15.43 13.92
CA ARG A 20 -1.28 14.15 14.62
C ARG A 20 -2.06 13.14 13.78
N LEU A 21 -1.71 12.99 12.51
CA LEU A 21 -2.21 11.89 11.71
C LEU A 21 -1.51 10.60 12.14
N SER A 22 -2.28 9.53 12.18
CA SER A 22 -1.72 8.19 12.34
C SER A 22 -0.85 7.86 11.11
N LEU A 23 0.10 6.95 11.30
CA LEU A 23 0.92 6.46 10.19
C LEU A 23 0.07 5.73 9.14
N ASN A 24 -0.97 5.00 9.58
CA ASN A 24 -1.93 4.39 8.65
C ASN A 24 -2.65 5.45 7.81
N ARG A 25 -3.04 6.59 8.40
CA ARG A 25 -3.65 7.66 7.61
C ARG A 25 -2.68 8.22 6.57
N TRP A 26 -1.42 8.41 6.92
CA TRP A 26 -0.41 8.84 5.94
C TRP A 26 -0.19 7.81 4.84
N ALA A 27 -0.07 6.52 5.20
CA ALA A 27 0.05 5.44 4.23
C ALA A 27 -1.16 5.41 3.28
N TRP A 28 -2.37 5.61 3.80
CA TRP A 28 -3.58 5.74 3.00
C TRP A 28 -3.53 6.91 2.03
N GLU A 29 -3.11 8.10 2.46
CA GLU A 29 -3.02 9.27 1.59
C GLU A 29 -2.11 9.02 0.37
N PHE A 30 -1.06 8.22 0.53
CA PHE A 30 -0.21 7.80 -0.58
C PHE A 30 -0.87 6.71 -1.43
N LEU A 31 -1.42 5.64 -0.82
CA LEU A 31 -2.08 4.55 -1.54
C LEU A 31 -3.25 5.04 -2.39
N ARG A 32 -4.11 5.92 -1.86
CA ARG A 32 -5.30 6.40 -2.59
C ARG A 32 -4.98 7.20 -3.86
N ARG A 33 -3.73 7.67 -4.01
CA ARG A 33 -3.20 8.36 -5.20
C ARG A 33 -2.55 7.42 -6.20
N ASN A 34 -2.39 6.14 -5.84
CA ASN A 34 -1.87 5.12 -6.72
C ASN A 34 -2.88 4.81 -7.83
N THR A 35 -2.49 4.98 -9.10
CA THR A 35 -3.39 4.77 -10.24
C THR A 35 -3.77 3.31 -10.43
N GLY A 36 -2.91 2.36 -10.02
CA GLY A 36 -3.23 0.93 -10.01
C GLY A 36 -4.33 0.63 -8.99
N TYR A 37 -4.22 1.16 -7.77
CA TYR A 37 -5.26 0.99 -6.75
C TYR A 37 -6.58 1.66 -7.15
N GLN A 38 -6.52 2.86 -7.74
CA GLN A 38 -7.70 3.55 -8.25
C GLN A 38 -8.42 2.73 -9.32
N ALA A 39 -7.68 2.17 -10.29
CA ALA A 39 -8.24 1.33 -11.34
C ALA A 39 -8.84 0.02 -10.77
N ALA A 40 -8.14 -0.64 -9.84
CA ALA A 40 -8.66 -1.83 -9.16
C ALA A 40 -9.95 -1.53 -8.39
N TRP A 41 -10.01 -0.40 -7.68
CA TRP A 41 -11.21 0.02 -6.97
C TRP A 41 -12.37 0.37 -7.91
N GLU A 42 -12.11 1.02 -9.05
CA GLU A 42 -13.13 1.30 -10.06
C GLU A 42 -13.69 0.00 -10.66
N SER A 43 -12.81 -0.98 -10.97
CA SER A 43 -13.24 -2.31 -11.42
C SER A 43 -14.12 -2.99 -10.37
N TYR A 44 -13.73 -2.96 -9.10
CA TYR A 44 -14.53 -3.48 -7.99
C TYR A 44 -15.92 -2.82 -7.93
N ARG A 45 -15.97 -1.49 -7.97
CA ARG A 45 -17.22 -0.72 -7.93
C ARG A 45 -18.13 -1.10 -9.09
N ASP A 46 -17.59 -1.21 -10.29
CA ASP A 46 -18.38 -1.50 -11.50
C ASP A 46 -18.92 -2.94 -11.47
N THR A 47 -18.14 -3.90 -10.96
CA THR A 47 -18.60 -5.27 -10.71
C THR A 47 -19.76 -5.28 -9.70
N VAL A 48 -19.62 -4.60 -8.56
CA VAL A 48 -20.69 -4.52 -7.55
C VAL A 48 -21.94 -3.87 -8.12
N ALA A 49 -21.81 -2.77 -8.86
CA ALA A 49 -22.93 -2.09 -9.49
C ALA A 49 -23.67 -2.97 -10.50
N ALA A 50 -22.94 -3.76 -11.30
CA ALA A 50 -23.53 -4.71 -12.24
C ALA A 50 -24.30 -5.83 -11.53
N ILE A 51 -23.73 -6.39 -10.46
CA ILE A 51 -24.40 -7.43 -9.66
C ILE A 51 -25.69 -6.88 -9.04
N LEU A 52 -25.63 -5.69 -8.45
CA LEU A 52 -26.81 -5.05 -7.86
C LEU A 52 -27.87 -4.74 -8.92
N ALA A 53 -27.50 -4.27 -10.11
CA ALA A 53 -28.45 -4.00 -11.19
C ALA A 53 -29.21 -5.26 -11.62
N ASP A 54 -28.52 -6.40 -11.72
CA ASP A 54 -29.13 -7.69 -12.09
C ASP A 54 -30.00 -8.29 -10.98
N ASN A 55 -29.81 -7.86 -9.73
CA ASN A 55 -30.49 -8.38 -8.54
C ASN A 55 -31.41 -7.34 -7.86
N GLU A 56 -31.91 -6.35 -8.61
CA GLU A 56 -32.85 -5.32 -8.12
C GLU A 56 -32.34 -4.55 -6.87
N GLY A 57 -31.02 -4.45 -6.70
CA GLY A 57 -30.38 -3.78 -5.57
C GLY A 57 -30.23 -4.64 -4.31
N ASP A 58 -30.47 -5.95 -4.36
CA ASP A 58 -30.29 -6.84 -3.22
C ASP A 58 -28.81 -7.09 -2.92
N GLU A 59 -28.25 -6.35 -1.97
CA GLU A 59 -26.85 -6.47 -1.52
C GLU A 59 -26.52 -7.87 -1.00
N SER A 60 -27.49 -8.63 -0.49
CA SER A 60 -27.23 -9.99 0.00
C SER A 60 -26.80 -10.96 -1.10
N ARG A 61 -27.02 -10.60 -2.37
CA ARG A 61 -26.62 -11.40 -3.54
C ARG A 61 -25.18 -11.18 -3.98
N ILE A 62 -24.50 -10.14 -3.47
CA ILE A 62 -23.14 -9.80 -3.92
C ILE A 62 -22.17 -10.94 -3.63
N GLU A 63 -22.16 -11.47 -2.40
CA GLU A 63 -21.18 -12.48 -1.98
C GLU A 63 -21.34 -13.82 -2.72
N ASP A 64 -22.57 -14.15 -3.11
CA ASP A 64 -22.93 -15.37 -3.82
C ASP A 64 -22.74 -15.25 -5.35
N ASP A 65 -22.60 -14.04 -5.89
CA ASP A 65 -22.43 -13.85 -7.32
C ASP A 65 -21.03 -14.33 -7.78
N PRO A 66 -20.95 -15.18 -8.83
CA PRO A 66 -19.67 -15.67 -9.31
C PRO A 66 -18.70 -14.58 -9.77
N ARG A 67 -19.21 -13.41 -10.20
CA ARG A 67 -18.41 -12.24 -10.61
C ARG A 67 -17.71 -11.55 -9.44
N PHE A 68 -18.19 -11.76 -8.22
CA PHE A 68 -17.57 -11.22 -7.00
C PHE A 68 -16.41 -12.07 -6.48
N GLY A 69 -16.03 -13.14 -7.18
CA GLY A 69 -14.91 -14.00 -6.85
C GLY A 69 -13.68 -13.77 -7.74
N HIS A 70 -12.50 -13.69 -7.11
CA HIS A 70 -11.20 -13.93 -7.75
C HIS A 70 -10.83 -15.40 -7.59
N TYR A 71 -10.49 -16.07 -8.70
CA TYR A 71 -10.24 -17.51 -8.76
C TYR A 71 -8.77 -17.80 -9.02
N GLU A 72 -8.20 -18.70 -8.22
CA GLU A 72 -6.82 -19.17 -8.39
C GLU A 72 -6.80 -20.70 -8.45
N PRO A 73 -6.48 -21.32 -9.62
CA PRO A 73 -6.24 -20.71 -10.93
C PRO A 73 -7.48 -20.03 -11.55
N GLU A 74 -7.27 -19.22 -12.59
CA GLU A 74 -8.34 -18.49 -13.29
C GLU A 74 -9.38 -19.45 -13.93
N ARG A 75 -10.62 -18.95 -14.05
CA ARG A 75 -11.70 -19.64 -14.76
C ARG A 75 -11.47 -19.60 -16.26
N LEU A 76 -11.89 -20.66 -16.94
CA LEU A 76 -11.95 -20.67 -18.41
C LEU A 76 -13.18 -19.90 -18.87
N ASP A 77 -13.18 -19.46 -20.14
CA ASP A 77 -14.32 -18.76 -20.71
C ASP A 77 -15.57 -19.67 -20.73
N GLY A 78 -16.69 -19.13 -20.25
CA GLY A 78 -17.95 -19.87 -20.09
C GLY A 78 -18.00 -20.91 -18.97
N GLU A 79 -16.89 -21.21 -18.30
CA GLU A 79 -16.82 -22.21 -17.23
C GLU A 79 -17.53 -21.73 -15.98
N ASP A 80 -18.51 -22.46 -15.44
CA ASP A 80 -19.16 -22.12 -14.16
C ASP A 80 -18.32 -22.49 -12.91
N GLU A 81 -18.80 -22.14 -11.71
CA GLU A 81 -18.05 -22.41 -10.47
C GLU A 81 -17.93 -23.92 -10.15
N ALA A 82 -18.93 -24.72 -10.52
CA ALA A 82 -18.92 -26.17 -10.31
C ALA A 82 -17.94 -26.85 -11.26
N GLU A 83 -17.94 -26.47 -12.53
CA GLU A 83 -16.99 -26.91 -13.55
C GLU A 83 -15.56 -26.55 -13.18
N TRP A 84 -15.34 -25.30 -12.74
CA TRP A 84 -14.05 -24.83 -12.24
C TRP A 84 -13.55 -25.66 -11.05
N GLY A 85 -14.42 -25.90 -10.07
CA GLY A 85 -14.10 -26.72 -8.90
C GLY A 85 -13.71 -28.15 -9.27
N ALA A 86 -14.43 -28.75 -10.24
CA ALA A 86 -14.15 -30.08 -10.74
C ALA A 86 -12.80 -30.16 -11.48
N ARG A 87 -12.46 -29.15 -12.28
CA ARG A 87 -11.21 -29.07 -13.04
C ARG A 87 -10.00 -28.87 -12.13
N VAL A 88 -10.04 -27.85 -11.28
CA VAL A 88 -8.88 -27.44 -10.48
C VAL A 88 -8.63 -28.40 -9.32
N LYS A 89 -9.68 -29.00 -8.75
CA LYS A 89 -9.68 -29.87 -7.55
C LYS A 89 -9.21 -29.18 -6.25
N ARG A 90 -8.23 -28.27 -6.32
CA ARG A 90 -7.65 -27.49 -5.22
C ARG A 90 -7.48 -26.03 -5.64
N GLY A 91 -8.60 -25.37 -5.91
CA GLY A 91 -8.64 -23.95 -6.23
C GLY A 91 -8.99 -23.11 -5.01
N THR A 92 -8.68 -21.82 -5.07
CA THR A 92 -9.16 -20.84 -4.08
C THR A 92 -10.04 -19.79 -4.76
N ARG A 93 -11.26 -19.59 -4.24
CA ARG A 93 -12.10 -18.42 -4.53
C ARG A 93 -11.93 -17.42 -3.39
N THR A 94 -11.50 -16.21 -3.70
CA THR A 94 -11.43 -15.10 -2.75
C THR A 94 -12.38 -14.01 -3.20
N PRO A 95 -13.22 -13.43 -2.32
CA PRO A 95 -13.98 -12.22 -2.66
C PRO A 95 -13.08 -11.14 -3.27
N ILE A 96 -13.53 -10.49 -4.34
CA ILE A 96 -12.70 -9.57 -5.13
C ILE A 96 -12.16 -8.39 -4.28
N ASP A 97 -12.95 -7.88 -3.33
CA ASP A 97 -12.49 -6.87 -2.37
C ASP A 97 -11.40 -7.39 -1.44
N GLY A 98 -11.53 -8.60 -0.92
CA GLY A 98 -10.52 -9.27 -0.10
C GLY A 98 -9.24 -9.53 -0.88
N TRP A 99 -9.34 -9.87 -2.16
CA TRP A 99 -8.21 -10.04 -3.06
C TRP A 99 -7.50 -8.70 -3.33
N ILE A 100 -8.22 -7.65 -3.73
CA ILE A 100 -7.66 -6.30 -3.93
C ILE A 100 -7.06 -5.76 -2.63
N ALA A 101 -7.76 -5.88 -1.51
CA ALA A 101 -7.23 -5.45 -0.21
C ALA A 101 -5.89 -6.13 0.09
N ARG A 102 -5.77 -7.44 -0.17
CA ARG A 102 -4.52 -8.18 0.00
C ARG A 102 -3.42 -7.70 -0.95
N GLU A 103 -3.73 -7.51 -2.22
CA GLU A 103 -2.79 -7.02 -3.24
C GLU A 103 -2.15 -5.70 -2.81
N TRP A 104 -2.95 -4.78 -2.26
CA TRP A 104 -2.53 -3.45 -1.82
C TRP A 104 -2.16 -3.37 -0.33
N GLY A 105 -1.97 -4.53 0.31
CA GLY A 105 -1.52 -4.64 1.70
C GLY A 105 -2.47 -4.03 2.74
N LEU A 106 -3.75 -3.87 2.41
CA LEU A 106 -4.82 -3.51 3.35
C LEU A 106 -5.20 -4.73 4.19
N LYS A 107 -5.44 -4.51 5.48
CA LYS A 107 -5.92 -5.56 6.40
C LYS A 107 -7.43 -5.43 6.52
N PHE A 108 -8.15 -6.41 5.94
CA PHE A 108 -9.60 -6.62 6.09
C PHE A 108 -10.40 -5.32 6.13
N SER A 109 -10.49 -4.65 4.98
CA SER A 109 -11.34 -3.47 4.80
C SER A 109 -12.53 -3.87 3.93
N LEU A 110 -13.63 -4.23 4.57
CA LEU A 110 -14.91 -4.44 3.93
C LEU A 110 -15.86 -3.30 4.36
N PRO A 111 -16.39 -2.49 3.42
CA PRO A 111 -16.10 -2.48 1.98
C PRO A 111 -14.69 -1.93 1.68
N LEU A 112 -14.20 -2.18 0.45
CA LEU A 112 -12.91 -1.67 -0.01
C LEU A 112 -12.86 -0.12 0.03
N PRO A 113 -11.86 0.50 0.68
CA PRO A 113 -11.83 1.95 0.90
C PRO A 113 -11.82 2.74 -0.41
N ASN A 114 -12.74 3.69 -0.54
CA ASN A 114 -12.86 4.54 -1.72
C ASN A 114 -11.67 5.52 -1.83
N PRO A 115 -10.80 5.42 -2.85
CA PRO A 115 -9.65 6.32 -3.01
C PRO A 115 -10.06 7.77 -3.29
N PHE A 116 -11.31 8.04 -3.64
CA PHE A 116 -11.84 9.36 -3.95
C PHE A 116 -12.57 10.01 -2.77
N ASP A 117 -12.88 9.27 -1.70
CA ASP A 117 -13.54 9.83 -0.52
C ASP A 117 -12.51 10.45 0.43
N PRO A 118 -12.49 11.78 0.65
CA PRO A 118 -11.56 12.43 1.57
C PRO A 118 -11.79 12.03 3.04
N ALA A 119 -12.98 11.55 3.38
CA ALA A 119 -13.30 11.12 4.74
C ALA A 119 -12.34 10.04 5.21
N ASP A 120 -12.13 9.97 6.53
CA ASP A 120 -11.33 8.92 7.12
C ASP A 120 -12.12 7.63 7.16
N PRO A 121 -11.74 6.57 6.42
CA PRO A 121 -12.27 5.27 6.74
C PRO A 121 -11.66 4.98 8.11
N PHE A 122 -12.48 5.08 9.15
CA PHE A 122 -12.09 4.95 10.56
C PHE A 122 -11.33 3.64 10.88
N PHE A 123 -11.19 2.74 9.90
CA PHE A 123 -10.65 1.40 10.01
C PHE A 123 -9.54 1.07 9.01
N ILE A 124 -8.86 2.04 8.38
CA ILE A 124 -7.71 1.68 7.53
C ILE A 124 -6.59 1.11 8.40
N SER A 125 -6.30 -0.15 8.17
CA SER A 125 -5.12 -0.81 8.67
C SER A 125 -4.41 -1.50 7.52
N PHE A 126 -3.09 -1.53 7.59
CA PHE A 126 -2.26 -2.22 6.62
C PHE A 126 -1.76 -3.51 7.26
N SER A 127 -1.61 -4.54 6.44
CA SER A 127 -0.82 -5.70 6.80
C SER A 127 0.63 -5.26 6.93
N THR A 128 1.13 -5.18 8.17
CA THR A 128 2.54 -4.87 8.45
C THR A 128 3.48 -6.04 8.15
N SER A 129 2.96 -7.11 7.55
CA SER A 129 3.72 -8.26 7.06
C SER A 129 3.80 -8.17 5.54
N PRO A 130 4.64 -7.28 4.97
CA PRO A 130 4.86 -7.28 3.53
C PRO A 130 5.51 -8.62 3.17
N GLY A 131 4.76 -9.50 2.51
CA GLY A 131 5.34 -10.69 1.88
C GLY A 131 5.45 -11.97 2.70
N VAL A 132 4.77 -12.13 3.86
CA VAL A 132 4.68 -13.48 4.45
C VAL A 132 3.63 -14.29 3.68
N ARG A 133 4.00 -14.81 2.51
CA ARG A 133 3.32 -15.96 1.91
C ARG A 133 3.72 -17.17 2.77
N MET A 134 2.76 -17.83 3.39
CA MET A 134 3.01 -19.19 3.88
C MET A 134 2.99 -20.09 2.64
N PRO A 135 4.11 -20.75 2.26
CA PRO A 135 4.05 -21.71 1.17
C PRO A 135 3.02 -22.78 1.53
N ALA A 136 2.07 -23.05 0.63
CA ALA A 136 1.05 -24.09 0.81
C ALA A 136 1.63 -25.53 0.81
N HIS A 137 2.95 -25.69 0.68
CA HIS A 137 3.65 -26.95 0.65
C HIS A 137 4.96 -26.83 1.43
N TRP A 138 4.94 -27.13 2.73
CA TRP A 138 6.18 -27.40 3.46
C TRP A 138 6.54 -28.85 3.19
N ASP A 139 7.41 -29.06 2.21
CA ASP A 139 8.21 -30.27 2.15
C ASP A 139 9.63 -29.96 2.65
N THR A 140 10.16 -30.89 3.43
CA THR A 140 11.05 -30.61 4.57
C THR A 140 12.51 -30.75 4.17
N ALA A 141 12.96 -30.04 3.12
CA ALA A 141 14.32 -30.19 2.60
C ALA A 141 14.97 -28.85 2.22
N GLY A 142 15.77 -28.30 3.13
CA GLY A 142 16.78 -27.28 2.84
C GLY A 142 16.28 -25.84 2.91
N ILE A 143 16.45 -25.20 4.06
CA ILE A 143 16.35 -23.74 4.18
C ILE A 143 17.51 -23.14 3.37
N SER A 144 17.22 -22.71 2.14
CA SER A 144 18.19 -21.99 1.32
C SER A 144 18.38 -20.57 1.88
N VAL A 145 19.59 -20.28 2.37
CA VAL A 145 19.99 -18.98 2.92
C VAL A 145 20.03 -17.84 1.89
N LEU A 146 19.68 -18.11 0.64
CA LEU A 146 19.65 -17.10 -0.43
C LEU A 146 18.22 -16.68 -0.80
N GLN A 147 17.20 -17.19 -0.12
CA GLN A 147 15.82 -16.81 -0.40
C GLN A 147 15.45 -15.47 0.28
N PRO A 148 14.71 -14.58 -0.43
CA PRO A 148 14.16 -13.35 0.13
C PRO A 148 13.12 -13.58 1.24
N GLU A 149 12.58 -14.80 1.30
CA GLU A 149 11.54 -15.21 2.24
C GLU A 149 12.10 -16.24 3.23
N SER A 150 11.59 -16.25 4.46
CA SER A 150 11.98 -17.22 5.48
C SER A 150 10.77 -17.58 6.35
N VAL A 151 10.61 -18.87 6.62
CA VAL A 151 9.60 -19.39 7.56
C VAL A 151 10.27 -19.59 8.91
N PHE A 152 9.63 -19.08 9.96
CA PHE A 152 10.09 -19.24 11.33
C PHE A 152 9.08 -20.04 12.15
N LEU A 153 9.57 -20.98 12.95
CA LEU A 153 8.77 -21.74 13.90
C LEU A 153 8.91 -21.13 15.30
N ILE A 154 7.78 -20.91 15.98
CA ILE A 154 7.75 -20.42 17.36
C ILE A 154 7.38 -21.59 18.27
N ASP A 155 8.23 -21.88 19.26
CA ASP A 155 7.98 -22.89 20.28
C ASP A 155 7.22 -22.25 21.45
N PHE A 156 5.92 -22.52 21.55
CA PHE A 156 5.06 -21.98 22.60
C PHE A 156 5.40 -22.48 24.02
N ARG A 157 6.30 -23.46 24.16
CA ARG A 157 6.78 -23.92 25.48
C ARG A 157 7.87 -23.02 26.06
N LYS A 158 8.41 -22.09 25.27
CA LYS A 158 9.44 -21.12 25.67
C LYS A 158 8.86 -19.70 25.73
N PRO A 159 9.49 -18.76 26.47
CA PRO A 159 9.06 -17.36 26.46
C PRO A 159 9.00 -16.80 25.03
N ILE A 160 7.85 -16.27 24.63
CA ILE A 160 7.59 -15.80 23.26
C ILE A 160 8.43 -14.58 22.92
N ASP A 161 8.54 -13.62 23.85
CA ASP A 161 9.26 -12.36 23.60
C ASP A 161 10.72 -12.58 23.19
N GLY A 162 11.43 -13.48 23.89
CA GLY A 162 12.82 -13.82 23.55
C GLY A 162 12.95 -14.49 22.17
N GLN A 163 11.95 -15.27 21.75
CA GLN A 163 11.93 -15.86 20.42
C GLN A 163 11.69 -14.78 19.35
N ILE A 164 10.73 -13.88 19.55
CA ILE A 164 10.44 -12.78 18.62
C ILE A 164 11.66 -11.85 18.45
N ASP A 165 12.37 -11.55 19.53
CA ASP A 165 13.58 -10.73 19.45
C ASP A 165 14.72 -11.41 18.66
N ALA A 166 14.93 -12.72 18.86
CA ALA A 166 15.90 -13.49 18.10
C ALA A 166 15.54 -13.55 16.60
N LEU A 167 14.27 -13.81 16.29
CA LEU A 167 13.75 -13.82 14.91
C LEU A 167 13.94 -12.48 14.23
N ARG A 168 13.67 -11.38 14.95
CA ARG A 168 13.88 -10.03 14.45
C ARG A 168 15.34 -9.75 14.15
N HIS A 169 16.25 -10.13 15.05
CA HIS A 169 17.68 -9.94 14.86
C HIS A 169 18.16 -10.69 13.62
N TYR A 170 17.75 -11.95 13.47
CA TYR A 170 18.05 -12.75 12.27
C TYR A 170 17.49 -12.10 11.01
N ALA A 171 16.22 -11.73 10.98
CA ALA A 171 15.59 -11.16 9.79
C ALA A 171 16.27 -9.86 9.32
N ILE A 172 16.66 -8.99 10.26
CA ILE A 172 17.42 -7.76 9.94
C ILE A 172 18.81 -8.10 9.40
N GLY A 173 19.52 -9.05 10.03
CA GLY A 173 20.83 -9.49 9.57
C GLY A 173 20.77 -10.15 8.18
N HIS A 174 19.77 -10.99 7.96
CA HIS A 174 19.52 -11.68 6.69
C HIS A 174 19.14 -10.71 5.58
N GLN A 175 18.26 -9.74 5.85
CA GLN A 175 17.93 -8.68 4.90
C GLN A 175 19.18 -7.89 4.51
N LYS A 176 20.02 -7.52 5.48
CA LYS A 176 21.29 -6.84 5.19
C LYS A 176 22.21 -7.74 4.34
N PHE A 177 22.35 -9.01 4.71
CA PHE A 177 23.19 -9.98 3.99
C PHE A 177 22.75 -10.15 2.53
N LEU A 178 21.46 -10.38 2.28
CA LEU A 178 20.92 -10.47 0.92
C LEU A 178 21.10 -9.17 0.13
N SER A 179 20.96 -8.03 0.80
CA SER A 179 21.20 -6.72 0.18
C SER A 179 22.67 -6.50 -0.18
N ASP A 180 23.60 -6.87 0.70
CA ASP A 180 25.04 -6.76 0.46
C ASP A 180 25.47 -7.66 -0.72
N LEU A 181 24.78 -8.80 -0.91
CA LEU A 181 24.97 -9.70 -2.04
C LEU A 181 24.28 -9.23 -3.34
N GLY A 182 23.50 -8.14 -3.29
CA GLY A 182 22.72 -7.66 -4.44
C GLY A 182 21.54 -8.57 -4.84
N ILE A 183 21.15 -9.51 -3.98
CA ILE A 183 20.01 -10.40 -4.21
C ILE A 183 18.69 -9.64 -4.04
N ILE A 184 18.65 -8.72 -3.08
CA ILE A 184 17.55 -7.78 -2.89
C ILE A 184 18.08 -6.35 -2.88
N GLU A 185 17.23 -5.38 -3.21
CA GLU A 185 17.57 -3.98 -2.96
C GLU A 185 17.66 -3.72 -1.46
N ALA A 186 18.67 -2.93 -1.05
CA ALA A 186 18.77 -2.45 0.31
C ALA A 186 17.48 -1.74 0.69
N PRO A 187 16.84 -2.08 1.83
CA PRO A 187 15.71 -1.29 2.30
C PRO A 187 16.20 0.14 2.50
N GLU A 188 15.68 1.05 1.68
CA GLU A 188 16.09 2.44 1.78
C GLU A 188 15.75 2.93 3.18
N LYS A 189 16.74 3.47 3.88
CA LYS A 189 16.53 4.04 5.19
C LYS A 189 15.57 5.21 5.02
N ILE A 190 14.28 4.97 5.27
CA ILE A 190 13.25 5.99 5.19
C ILE A 190 13.52 6.97 6.34
N ASN A 191 14.33 7.99 6.05
CA ASN A 191 14.39 9.16 6.90
C ASN A 191 12.96 9.67 7.01
N GLU A 192 12.44 9.71 8.24
CA GLU A 192 11.08 10.15 8.54
C GLU A 192 10.94 11.64 8.23
N ARG A 193 10.90 11.99 6.95
CA ARG A 193 10.67 13.34 6.44
C ARG A 193 9.18 13.64 6.43
N ARG A 194 8.52 13.39 7.57
CA ARG A 194 7.06 13.55 7.70
C ARG A 194 6.61 14.98 7.41
N ASN A 195 7.49 15.96 7.64
CA ASN A 195 7.24 17.36 7.33
C ASN A 195 7.14 17.63 5.81
N ASP A 196 7.76 16.78 4.99
CA ASP A 196 7.73 16.91 3.52
C ASP A 196 6.53 16.18 2.89
N TRP A 197 5.87 15.27 3.62
CA TRP A 197 4.76 14.48 3.08
C TRP A 197 3.58 15.30 2.53
N PRO A 198 3.14 16.42 3.15
CA PRO A 198 2.12 17.28 2.54
C PRO A 198 2.54 17.80 1.16
N VAL A 199 3.83 18.15 0.99
CA VAL A 199 4.37 18.59 -0.31
C VAL A 199 4.37 17.44 -1.31
N TYR A 200 4.72 16.22 -0.87
CA TYR A 200 4.67 15.03 -1.73
C TYR A 200 3.27 14.75 -2.24
N LEU A 201 2.25 14.82 -1.37
CA LEU A 201 0.85 14.63 -1.78
C LEU A 201 0.40 15.68 -2.81
N ARG A 202 0.76 16.95 -2.60
CA ARG A 202 0.46 18.04 -3.57
C ARG A 202 1.09 17.77 -4.94
N LEU A 203 2.35 17.32 -4.96
CA LEU A 203 3.04 17.00 -6.21
C LEU A 203 2.39 15.81 -6.95
N LEU A 204 1.90 14.81 -6.22
CA LEU A 204 1.15 13.69 -6.83
C LEU A 204 -0.19 14.15 -7.39
N ASP A 205 -0.93 15.01 -6.68
CA ASP A 205 -2.21 15.54 -7.19
C ASP A 205 -2.01 16.46 -8.39
N ALA A 206 -0.90 17.21 -8.45
CA ALA A 206 -0.52 17.99 -9.63
C ALA A 206 -0.22 17.10 -10.86
N GLU A 207 0.47 15.98 -10.64
CA GLU A 207 0.73 14.96 -11.68
C GLU A 207 -0.58 14.34 -12.18
N LEU A 208 -1.49 13.97 -11.27
CA LEU A 208 -2.82 13.45 -11.63
C LEU A 208 -3.67 14.49 -12.40
N ALA A 209 -3.48 15.78 -12.10
CA ALA A 209 -4.10 16.88 -12.84
C ALA A 209 -3.43 17.17 -14.20
N GLY A 210 -2.40 16.41 -14.60
CA GLY A 210 -1.72 16.57 -15.88
C GLY A 210 -0.78 17.78 -15.95
N VAL A 211 -0.35 18.33 -14.81
CA VAL A 211 0.56 19.48 -14.77
C VAL A 211 1.98 19.04 -15.12
N THR A 212 2.46 19.49 -16.29
CA THR A 212 3.82 19.22 -16.78
C THR A 212 4.78 20.39 -16.57
N GLU A 213 4.26 21.62 -16.48
CA GLU A 213 5.05 22.84 -16.40
C GLU A 213 5.71 23.01 -15.02
N ARG A 214 7.04 22.99 -14.98
CA ARG A 214 7.80 23.12 -13.73
C ARG A 214 7.67 24.48 -13.07
N ALA A 215 7.53 25.54 -13.87
CA ALA A 215 7.36 26.90 -13.36
C ALA A 215 6.08 27.00 -12.51
N ASP A 216 4.99 26.39 -12.97
CA ASP A 216 3.72 26.34 -12.23
C ASP A 216 3.85 25.59 -10.91
N LEU A 217 4.54 24.44 -10.93
CA LEU A 217 4.81 23.67 -9.72
C LEU A 217 5.68 24.47 -8.73
N ALA A 218 6.73 25.14 -9.21
CA ALA A 218 7.59 25.98 -8.38
C ALA A 218 6.81 27.12 -7.73
N ALA A 219 6.03 27.86 -8.52
CA ALA A 219 5.25 29.00 -8.04
C ALA A 219 4.21 28.58 -6.99
N ALA A 220 3.53 27.44 -7.16
CA ALA A 220 2.51 27.01 -6.21
C ALA A 220 3.06 26.25 -4.98
N ILE A 221 4.13 25.46 -5.12
CA ILE A 221 4.66 24.65 -4.01
C ILE A 221 5.68 25.44 -3.17
N TYR A 222 6.51 26.26 -3.81
CA TYR A 222 7.59 27.02 -3.19
C TYR A 222 7.53 28.51 -3.59
N PRO A 223 6.43 29.23 -3.29
CA PRO A 223 6.22 30.59 -3.77
C PRO A 223 7.27 31.61 -3.30
N ASN A 224 8.00 31.31 -2.23
CA ASN A 224 8.99 32.20 -1.61
C ASN A 224 10.43 31.83 -1.97
N ASP A 225 10.66 30.73 -2.70
CA ASP A 225 12.01 30.28 -3.06
C ASP A 225 12.37 30.83 -4.46
N LEU A 226 13.56 31.41 -4.61
CA LEU A 226 14.06 31.89 -5.91
C LEU A 226 14.41 30.70 -6.81
N ASN A 227 13.96 30.73 -8.07
CA ASN A 227 14.20 29.66 -9.07
C ASN A 227 14.80 30.23 -10.35
N GLU A 228 15.98 30.84 -10.24
CA GLU A 228 16.67 31.52 -11.34
C GLU A 228 17.85 30.71 -11.90
N TYR A 229 18.27 31.04 -13.12
CA TYR A 229 19.45 30.48 -13.79
C TYR A 229 20.74 30.90 -13.05
N PRO A 230 21.79 30.06 -12.98
CA PRO A 230 21.94 28.77 -13.66
C PRO A 230 21.40 27.55 -12.92
N ASP A 231 21.22 27.63 -11.60
CA ASP A 231 21.13 26.43 -10.77
C ASP A 231 19.71 25.90 -10.59
N PHE A 232 18.66 26.70 -10.84
CA PHE A 232 17.25 26.32 -10.69
C PHE A 232 16.96 25.43 -9.46
N PRO A 233 17.35 25.85 -8.25
CA PRO A 233 17.37 24.98 -7.07
C PRO A 233 15.98 24.42 -6.72
N VAL A 234 14.91 25.19 -6.96
CA VAL A 234 13.53 24.75 -6.73
C VAL A 234 13.14 23.64 -7.70
N SER A 235 13.52 23.73 -8.98
CA SER A 235 13.29 22.68 -9.96
C SER A 235 13.96 21.36 -9.56
N HIS A 236 15.21 21.40 -9.08
CA HIS A 236 15.90 20.22 -8.55
C HIS A 236 15.20 19.64 -7.33
N ARG A 237 14.75 20.50 -6.40
CA ARG A 237 13.99 20.10 -5.22
C ARG A 237 12.67 19.43 -5.59
N ILE A 238 11.94 19.95 -6.58
CA ILE A 238 10.69 19.37 -7.11
C ILE A 238 10.96 17.98 -7.67
N ASN A 239 11.98 17.81 -8.54
CA ASN A 239 12.29 16.51 -9.14
C ASN A 239 12.57 15.45 -8.07
N LYS A 240 13.38 15.80 -7.06
CA LYS A 240 13.70 14.91 -5.95
C LYS A 240 12.46 14.57 -5.11
N ALA A 241 11.63 15.58 -4.83
CA ALA A 241 10.39 15.40 -4.07
C ALA A 241 9.37 14.55 -4.83
N GLN A 242 9.21 14.74 -6.14
CA GLN A 242 8.34 13.93 -7.00
C GLN A 242 8.80 12.48 -7.05
N GLY A 243 10.11 12.23 -7.26
CA GLY A 243 10.65 10.86 -7.24
C GLY A 243 10.33 10.16 -5.92
N ARG A 244 10.53 10.85 -4.79
CA ARG A 244 10.20 10.30 -3.46
C ARG A 244 8.69 10.10 -3.27
N ALA A 245 7.86 11.03 -3.75
CA ALA A 245 6.41 10.94 -3.65
C ALA A 245 5.86 9.72 -4.40
N ARG A 246 6.35 9.46 -5.62
CA ARG A 246 6.00 8.28 -6.42
C ARG A 246 6.42 7.00 -5.71
N GLN A 247 7.64 6.93 -5.20
CA GLN A 247 8.09 5.76 -4.44
C GLN A 247 7.22 5.48 -3.21
N LEU A 248 6.78 6.51 -2.50
CA LEU A 248 5.83 6.35 -1.38
C LEU A 248 4.45 5.87 -1.86
N ARG A 249 3.94 6.40 -2.98
CA ARG A 249 2.69 5.97 -3.62
C ARG A 249 2.74 4.52 -4.12
N ASP A 250 3.86 4.10 -4.68
CA ASP A 250 4.01 2.85 -5.45
C ASP A 250 4.51 1.67 -4.61
N GLY A 251 4.29 1.72 -3.29
CA GLY A 251 4.62 0.64 -2.35
C GLY A 251 5.29 1.14 -1.07
N GLY A 252 5.92 2.32 -1.12
CA GLY A 252 6.58 2.92 0.05
C GLY A 252 5.64 3.21 1.22
N TYR A 253 4.34 3.34 0.97
CA TYR A 253 3.29 3.53 1.98
C TYR A 253 3.18 2.36 2.95
N LEU A 254 3.50 1.13 2.54
CA LEU A 254 3.51 -0.04 3.43
C LEU A 254 4.55 0.12 4.54
N TRP A 255 5.71 0.71 4.20
CA TRP A 255 6.73 1.02 5.19
C TRP A 255 6.28 2.10 6.16
N ILE A 256 5.54 3.11 5.68
CA ILE A 256 4.95 4.14 6.57
C ILE A 256 4.06 3.46 7.61
N ALA A 257 3.17 2.57 7.20
CA ALA A 257 2.27 1.85 8.10
C ALA A 257 3.01 0.90 9.07
N ALA A 258 4.15 0.36 8.65
CA ALA A 258 4.99 -0.52 9.48
C ALA A 258 5.84 0.21 10.53
N ILE A 259 5.98 1.54 10.46
CA ILE A 259 6.76 2.31 11.46
C ILE A 259 6.11 2.13 12.84
N ARG A 260 6.81 1.46 13.76
CA ARG A 260 6.34 1.36 15.14
C ARG A 260 6.52 2.72 15.84
N PRO A 261 5.46 3.32 16.41
CA PRO A 261 5.64 4.52 17.21
C PRO A 261 6.61 4.22 18.36
N LYS A 262 7.60 5.09 18.59
CA LYS A 262 8.48 4.95 19.75
C LYS A 262 7.60 4.89 20.99
N ARG A 263 7.64 3.77 21.74
CA ARG A 263 7.00 3.67 23.05
C ARG A 263 7.50 4.87 23.86
N ARG A 264 6.60 5.80 24.20
CA ARG A 264 6.92 6.84 25.17
C ARG A 264 7.37 6.10 26.42
N LYS A 265 8.62 6.27 26.83
CA LYS A 265 9.04 5.82 28.16
C LYS A 265 8.08 6.55 29.10
N ASN A 266 7.24 5.80 29.80
CA ASN A 266 6.45 6.37 30.89
C ASN A 266 7.49 6.93 31.85
N SER A 267 7.68 8.26 31.81
CA SER A 267 8.44 8.98 32.81
C SER A 267 7.62 8.86 34.08
N GLY A 268 7.93 7.81 34.84
CA GLY A 268 7.29 7.51 36.10
C GLY A 268 7.30 8.74 37.00
N ALA A 269 6.12 9.01 37.53
CA ALA A 269 5.92 9.77 38.75
C ALA A 269 6.60 9.06 39.93
#